data_AF-A0A376TEG5-F1
#
_entry.id   AF-A0A376TEG5-F1
#
_cell.length_a   1.000
_cell.length_b   1.000
_cell.length_c   1.000
_cell.angle_alpha   90.00
_cell.angle_beta   90.00
_cell.angle_gamma   90.00
#
_symmetry.space_group_name_H-M   'P 1'
#
loop_
_entity.id
_entity.type
_entity.pdbx_description
1 polymer ?
#
loop_
_entity_poly.entity_id
_entity_poly.type
_entity_poly.pdbx_seq_one_letter_code
_entity_poly.pdbx_strand_id
1 'polypeptide(L)'
;MRLVKPVMKKPLRQQNRQILAISHARNPRRPEHAIKMDSFRDVWMLRGKYVAFVLMGESFLRSPAFTVPESAQRWANQIRQEGEVTE
;
A
#
# COMPACT_ATOMS: atom_id res chain seq x y z
N MET A 1 -58.65 48.58 27.48
CA MET A 1 -57.42 48.58 26.68
C MET A 1 -56.52 47.45 27.17
N ARG A 2 -56.33 46.38 26.38
CA ARG A 2 -55.54 45.21 26.79
C ARG A 2 -54.09 45.40 26.36
N LEU A 3 -53.19 45.53 27.34
CA LEU A 3 -51.75 45.61 27.13
C LEU A 3 -51.24 44.21 26.73
N VAL A 4 -50.91 44.04 25.45
CA VAL A 4 -50.38 42.80 24.88
C VAL A 4 -48.93 42.65 25.32
N LYS A 5 -48.60 41.60 26.08
CA LYS A 5 -47.22 41.30 26.46
C LYS A 5 -46.42 40.97 25.20
N PRO A 6 -45.24 41.56 24.96
CA PRO A 6 -44.39 41.12 23.86
C PRO A 6 -43.90 39.70 24.13
N VAL A 7 -44.15 38.79 23.18
CA VAL A 7 -43.57 37.44 23.19
C VAL A 7 -42.07 37.58 22.99
N MET A 8 -41.30 37.46 24.07
CA MET A 8 -39.85 37.33 24.01
C MET A 8 -39.51 36.06 23.22
N LYS A 9 -39.13 36.23 21.96
CA LYS A 9 -38.57 35.13 21.18
C LYS A 9 -37.20 34.81 21.78
N LYS A 10 -37.08 33.63 22.41
CA LYS A 10 -35.77 33.06 22.76
C LYS A 10 -34.90 33.14 21.50
N PRO A 11 -33.71 33.76 21.53
CA PRO A 11 -32.85 33.76 20.36
C PRO A 11 -32.57 32.31 19.98
N LEU A 12 -32.63 31.99 18.67
CA LEU A 12 -32.18 30.69 18.18
C LEU A 12 -30.78 30.48 18.73
N ARG A 13 -30.64 29.63 19.74
CA ARG A 13 -29.33 29.13 20.13
C ARG A 13 -28.88 28.32 18.94
N GLN A 14 -28.06 28.94 18.10
CA GLN A 14 -27.26 28.24 17.11
C GLN A 14 -26.55 27.15 17.90
N GLN A 15 -26.93 25.91 17.61
CA GLN A 15 -26.32 24.74 18.21
C GLN A 15 -24.82 24.90 18.02
N ASN A 16 -24.07 25.05 19.11
CA ASN A 16 -22.62 25.00 19.10
C ASN A 16 -22.18 23.55 18.84
N ARG A 17 -22.63 22.96 17.73
CA ARG A 17 -22.05 21.74 17.19
C ARG A 17 -20.84 22.21 16.41
N GLN A 18 -19.66 21.98 16.97
CA GLN A 18 -18.45 21.99 16.18
C GLN A 18 -18.68 20.98 15.04
N ILE A 19 -18.78 21.49 13.82
CA ILE A 19 -18.73 20.64 12.63
C ILE A 19 -17.30 20.12 12.61
N LEU A 20 -17.12 18.86 13.03
CA LEU A 20 -15.86 18.15 12.87
C LEU A 20 -15.61 18.08 11.36
N ALA A 21 -14.79 19.01 10.85
CA ALA A 21 -14.28 18.91 9.50
C ALA A 21 -13.44 17.64 9.45
N ILE A 22 -13.99 16.57 8.88
CA ILE A 22 -13.24 15.35 8.62
C ILE A 22 -12.26 15.70 7.51
N SER A 23 -11.07 16.13 7.92
CA SER A 23 -9.90 16.16 7.06
C SER A 23 -9.73 14.75 6.51
N HIS A 24 -10.08 14.52 5.25
CA HIS A 24 -9.82 13.23 4.62
C HIS A 24 -8.32 13.07 4.61
N ALA A 25 -7.82 12.12 5.40
CA ALA A 25 -6.41 11.80 5.42
C ALA A 25 -5.97 11.61 3.96
N ARG A 26 -4.97 12.40 3.53
CA ARG A 26 -4.32 12.26 2.24
C ARG A 26 -4.03 10.77 2.07
N ASN A 27 -4.65 10.15 1.06
CA ASN A 27 -4.57 8.71 0.83
C ASN A 27 -3.12 8.25 1.06
N PRO A 28 -2.85 7.39 2.06
CA PRO A 28 -1.49 6.86 2.22
C PRO A 28 -1.10 6.30 0.87
N ARG A 29 0.05 6.73 0.32
CA ARG A 29 0.51 6.32 -1.02
C ARG A 29 0.21 4.83 -1.17
N ARG A 30 -0.58 4.47 -2.18
CA ARG A 30 -0.93 3.07 -2.45
C ARG A 30 0.37 2.26 -2.36
N PRO A 31 0.43 1.19 -1.54
CA PRO A 31 1.64 0.38 -1.45
C PRO A 31 2.05 0.01 -2.87
N GLU A 32 3.30 0.27 -3.23
CA GLU A 32 3.79 -0.01 -4.58
C GLU A 32 3.70 -1.53 -4.80
N HIS A 33 2.66 -1.97 -5.51
CA HIS A 33 2.40 -3.39 -5.74
C HIS A 33 3.50 -3.97 -6.64
N ALA A 34 3.89 -5.21 -6.37
CA ALA A 34 4.81 -5.93 -7.23
C ALA A 34 4.09 -6.30 -8.54
N ILE A 35 4.72 -6.02 -9.68
CA ILE A 35 4.19 -6.35 -11.02
C ILE A 35 4.97 -7.55 -11.53
N LYS A 36 4.31 -8.69 -11.79
CA LYS A 36 4.98 -9.87 -12.35
C LYS A 36 5.44 -9.56 -13.78
N MET A 37 6.68 -9.95 -14.12
CA MET A 37 7.19 -9.83 -15.48
C MET A 37 6.76 -11.05 -16.32
N ASP A 38 6.10 -10.84 -17.45
CA ASP A 38 5.58 -11.95 -18.28
C ASP A 38 6.71 -12.79 -18.91
N SER A 39 7.84 -12.17 -19.25
CA SER A 39 8.97 -12.85 -19.89
C SER A 39 9.87 -13.62 -18.92
N PHE A 40 9.65 -13.51 -17.61
CA PHE A 40 10.53 -14.07 -16.60
C PHE A 40 9.73 -14.85 -15.56
N ARG A 41 10.19 -16.06 -15.22
CA ARG A 41 9.42 -16.98 -14.36
C ARG A 41 9.28 -16.45 -12.94
N ASP A 42 10.38 -15.93 -12.41
CA ASP A 42 10.54 -15.64 -10.98
C ASP A 42 10.67 -14.13 -10.69
N VAL A 43 10.64 -13.28 -11.73
CA VAL A 43 10.96 -11.85 -11.63
C VAL A 43 9.70 -10.99 -11.53
N TRP A 44 9.77 -10.03 -10.63
CA TRP A 44 8.74 -9.04 -10.35
C TRP A 44 9.36 -7.64 -10.30
N MET A 45 8.61 -6.63 -10.72
CA MET A 45 8.99 -5.23 -10.60
C MET A 45 8.42 -4.65 -9.30
N LEU A 46 9.30 -4.13 -8.45
CA LEU A 46 8.98 -3.49 -7.18
C LEU A 46 9.67 -2.13 -7.14
N ARG A 47 8.90 -1.04 -7.02
CA ARG A 47 9.43 0.35 -6.96
C ARG A 47 10.30 0.74 -8.16
N GLY A 48 10.00 0.21 -9.35
CA GLY A 48 10.80 0.43 -10.56
C GLY A 48 12.13 -0.35 -10.61
N LYS A 49 12.36 -1.26 -9.66
CA LYS A 49 13.48 -2.21 -9.67
C LYS A 49 12.98 -3.64 -9.86
N TYR A 50 13.88 -4.54 -10.23
CA TYR A 50 13.58 -5.95 -10.44
C TYR A 50 14.01 -6.79 -9.25
N VAL A 51 13.10 -7.61 -8.75
CA VAL A 51 13.35 -8.56 -7.67
C VAL A 51 12.90 -9.94 -8.13
N ALA A 52 13.60 -10.98 -7.70
CA ALA A 52 13.17 -12.36 -7.91
C ALA A 52 12.68 -12.98 -6.61
N PHE A 53 11.65 -13.83 -6.73
CA PHE A 53 11.12 -14.65 -5.65
C PHE A 53 11.26 -16.12 -6.03
N VAL A 54 12.00 -16.89 -5.24
CA VAL A 54 12.22 -18.32 -5.47
C VAL A 54 11.70 -19.08 -4.25
N LEU A 55 10.86 -20.09 -4.49
CA LEU A 55 10.43 -21.03 -3.46
C LEU A 55 11.55 -22.05 -3.23
N MET A 56 12.02 -22.13 -1.99
CA MET A 56 13.05 -23.06 -1.51
C MET A 56 12.47 -23.84 -0.33
N GLY A 57 12.19 -25.12 -0.54
CA GLY A 57 11.43 -25.94 0.42
C GLY A 57 10.08 -25.30 0.73
N GLU A 58 9.90 -24.84 1.97
CA GLU A 58 8.67 -24.23 2.48
C GLU A 58 8.71 -22.69 2.50
N SER A 59 9.81 -22.05 2.07
CA SER A 59 10.03 -20.61 2.22
C SER A 59 10.35 -19.91 0.91
N PHE A 60 9.89 -18.66 0.75
CA PHE A 60 10.28 -17.82 -0.38
C PHE A 60 11.53 -17.01 -0.05
N LEU A 61 12.58 -17.20 -0.83
CA LEU A 61 13.74 -16.31 -0.82
C LEU A 61 13.52 -15.16 -1.79
N ARG A 62 13.86 -13.95 -1.34
CA ARG A 62 13.78 -12.73 -2.14
C ARG A 62 15.18 -12.22 -2.47
N SER A 63 15.39 -11.92 -3.74
CA SER A 63 16.64 -11.32 -4.22
C SER A 63 16.81 -9.88 -3.73
N PRO A 64 18.05 -9.33 -3.75
CA PRO A 64 18.23 -7.89 -3.72
C PRO A 64 17.57 -7.23 -4.95
N ALA A 65 17.37 -5.91 -4.90
CA ALA A 65 16.73 -5.17 -5.98
C ALA A 65 17.74 -4.81 -7.09
N PHE A 66 17.51 -5.32 -8.30
CA PHE A 66 18.33 -5.11 -9.48
C PHE A 66 17.75 -4.02 -10.40
N THR A 67 18.61 -3.46 -11.25
CA THR A 67 18.20 -2.51 -12.30
C THR A 67 17.86 -3.18 -13.62
N VAL A 68 18.24 -4.45 -13.78
CA VAL A 68 18.08 -5.26 -15.00
C VAL A 68 17.34 -6.55 -14.63
N PRO A 69 16.25 -6.92 -15.33
CA PRO A 69 15.44 -8.08 -14.98
C PRO A 69 16.21 -9.40 -15.15
N GLU A 70 17.11 -9.49 -16.13
CA GLU A 70 17.96 -10.65 -16.37
C GLU A 70 18.87 -10.96 -15.17
N SER A 71 19.36 -9.93 -14.45
CA SER A 71 20.16 -10.13 -13.24
C SER A 71 19.35 -10.79 -12.12
N ALA A 72 18.08 -10.39 -11.96
CA ALA A 72 17.18 -11.01 -11.00
C ALA A 72 16.90 -12.47 -11.37
N GLN A 73 16.67 -12.77 -12.66
CA GLN A 73 16.46 -14.16 -13.11
C GLN A 73 17.73 -15.01 -12.94
N ARG A 74 18.93 -14.46 -13.20
CA ARG A 74 20.19 -15.18 -12.97
C ARG A 74 20.38 -15.53 -11.50
N TRP A 75 20.10 -14.59 -10.59
CA TRP A 75 20.09 -14.88 -9.16
C TRP A 75 19.11 -15.99 -8.82
N ALA A 76 17.89 -15.96 -9.39
CA ALA A 76 16.90 -17.00 -9.14
C ALA A 76 17.38 -18.40 -9.57
N ASN A 77 18.04 -18.49 -10.73
CA ASN A 77 18.61 -19.73 -11.23
C ASN A 77 19.75 -20.24 -10.34
N GLN A 78 20.61 -19.35 -9.86
CA GLN A 78 21.69 -19.70 -8.93
C GLN A 78 21.14 -20.28 -7.63
N ILE A 79 20.16 -19.62 -7.01
CA ILE A 79 19.55 -20.09 -5.76
C ILE A 79 18.89 -21.46 -5.92
N ARG A 80 18.24 -21.73 -7.06
CA ARG A 80 17.68 -23.06 -7.34
C ARG A 80 18.76 -24.14 -7.42
N GLN A 81 19.87 -23.85 -8.10
CA GLN A 81 21.00 -24.78 -8.21
C GLN A 81 21.63 -25.05 -6.84
N GLU A 82 21.79 -24.01 -6.01
CA GLU A 82 22.30 -24.18 -4.63
C GLU A 82 21.36 -25.02 -3.76
N GLY A 83 20.04 -24.89 -3.95
CA GLY A 83 19.04 -25.72 -3.27
C GLY A 83 19.13 -27.19 -3.62
N GLU A 84 19.31 -27.50 -4.90
CA GLU A 84 19.43 -28.88 -5.42
C GLU A 84 20.70 -29.58 -4.92
N VAL A 85 21.78 -28.83 -4.66
CA VAL A 85 23.05 -29.37 -4.15
C VAL A 85 23.01 -29.69 -2.65
N THR A 86 22.04 -29.12 -1.92
CA THR A 86 21.97 -29.25 -0.45
C THR A 86 21.06 -30.40 0.01
N GLU A 87 20.30 -31.01 -0.90
CA GLU A 87 19.41 -32.17 -0.66
C GLU A 87 20.10 -33.49 -1.06
#